data_AF-A0A9P1DU97-F1
#
_entry.id   AF-A0A9P1DU97-F1
#
_cell.length_a   1.000
_cell.length_b   1.000
_cell.length_c   1.000
_cell.angle_alpha   90.00
_cell.angle_beta   90.00
_cell.angle_gamma   90.00
#
_symmetry.space_group_name_H-M   'P 1'
#
loop_
_entity.id
_entity.type
_entity.pdbx_description
1 polymer ?
#
loop_
_entity_poly.entity_id
_entity_poly.type
_entity_poly.pdbx_seq_one_letter_code
_entity_poly.pdbx_strand_id
1 'polypeptide(L)'
;MAVGLLLAASLALATAENSTLRGLGRTAKESPVHLAWTSLANFCLSSDGNRIENGVKVHLWECDQSFQSIGQNFFVDQQNRIRMHANLEYCLVIDGDNFVNGSKIQLWKCDEKNERQRWFTNLVGQVVSYEQPGFCLVVDGNRAFNGAKIQLWTCNGDLSLKSWMKIVLAPNGRAFAVPKGDSACEAPFEAATSQEACLQGAEALRPEQSCMWGKWKDVIAEDNKPSWPKGCYFYGACQGGCGLYFNPTGEGKSCPSQGDCMSISMICQLKTA
;
A
#
# COMPACT_ATOMS: atom_id res chain seq x y z
N MET A 1 -5.95 72.81 38.31
CA MET A 1 -5.86 71.34 38.41
C MET A 1 -6.55 70.74 37.18
N ALA A 2 -5.80 70.14 36.28
CA ALA A 2 -6.31 69.13 35.34
C ALA A 2 -5.08 68.44 34.72
N VAL A 3 -4.80 67.21 35.19
CA VAL A 3 -3.84 66.30 34.56
C VAL A 3 -4.64 65.48 33.56
N GLY A 4 -4.29 65.57 32.27
CA GLY A 4 -4.92 64.83 31.19
C GLY A 4 -4.53 63.35 31.25
N LEU A 5 -5.53 62.48 31.28
CA LEU A 5 -5.39 61.02 31.29
C LEU A 5 -5.56 60.48 29.87
N LEU A 6 -4.56 59.74 29.38
CA LEU A 6 -4.60 59.00 28.11
C LEU A 6 -5.62 57.86 28.19
N LEU A 7 -6.54 57.77 27.22
CA LEU A 7 -7.32 56.56 26.97
C LEU A 7 -6.72 55.78 25.79
N ALA A 8 -6.26 54.56 26.06
CA ALA A 8 -5.88 53.59 25.04
C ALA A 8 -7.13 52.84 24.54
N ALA A 9 -7.32 52.77 23.23
CA ALA A 9 -8.34 51.95 22.61
C ALA A 9 -7.87 50.49 22.54
N SER A 10 -8.59 49.58 23.20
CA SER A 10 -8.41 48.13 23.05
C SER A 10 -9.48 47.60 22.09
N LEU A 11 -9.07 47.09 20.92
CA LEU A 11 -9.95 46.30 20.06
C LEU A 11 -10.17 44.93 20.72
N ALA A 12 -11.42 44.61 21.03
CA ALA A 12 -11.85 43.24 21.34
C ALA A 12 -12.03 42.48 20.01
N LEU A 13 -11.21 41.44 19.78
CA LEU A 13 -11.54 40.39 18.80
C LEU A 13 -12.28 39.27 19.52
N ALA A 14 -13.48 38.96 19.03
CA ALA A 14 -14.24 37.78 19.42
C ALA A 14 -13.44 36.51 19.14
N THR A 15 -13.34 35.63 20.14
CA THR A 15 -12.79 34.28 19.99
C THR A 15 -13.82 33.40 19.27
N ALA A 16 -13.53 33.02 18.03
CA ALA A 16 -14.19 31.89 17.39
C ALA A 16 -13.48 30.60 17.83
N GLU A 17 -14.20 29.77 18.58
CA GLU A 17 -13.86 28.36 18.75
C GLU A 17 -13.99 27.61 17.41
N ASN A 18 -13.25 26.50 17.30
CA ASN A 18 -13.43 25.37 16.39
C ASN A 18 -12.52 25.30 15.14
N SER A 19 -11.48 24.46 15.23
CA SER A 19 -11.20 23.35 14.29
C SER A 19 -9.73 22.89 14.39
N THR A 20 -9.30 22.40 15.55
CA THR A 20 -8.06 21.61 15.65
C THR A 20 -8.34 20.19 15.17
N LEU A 21 -8.14 19.94 13.87
CA LEU A 21 -7.78 18.65 13.23
C LEU A 21 -7.98 18.76 11.71
N ARG A 22 -7.18 19.58 11.03
CA ARG A 22 -6.96 19.45 9.58
C ARG A 22 -5.47 19.50 9.31
N GLY A 23 -4.94 18.37 8.86
CA GLY A 23 -3.70 18.28 8.09
C GLY A 23 -2.41 18.50 8.87
N LEU A 24 -1.96 17.50 9.61
CA LEU A 24 -0.51 17.21 9.55
C LEU A 24 -0.23 16.84 8.09
N GLY A 25 0.66 17.60 7.44
CA GLY A 25 1.05 17.39 6.06
C GLY A 25 1.59 15.97 5.86
N ARG A 26 0.73 15.06 5.38
CA ARG A 26 1.13 13.73 4.96
C ARG A 26 1.96 13.89 3.69
N THR A 27 3.25 13.62 3.79
CA THR A 27 4.08 13.48 2.61
C THR A 27 3.65 12.19 1.88
N ALA A 28 3.79 12.13 0.55
CA ALA A 28 3.44 10.94 -0.24
C ALA A 28 4.11 9.66 0.28
N LYS A 29 5.24 9.82 0.99
CA LYS A 29 6.03 8.81 1.68
C LYS A 29 5.26 7.99 2.73
N GLU A 30 4.16 8.50 3.29
CA GLU A 30 3.39 7.83 4.35
C GLU A 30 1.95 7.50 3.91
N SER A 31 1.72 7.31 2.61
CA SER A 31 0.38 6.97 2.10
C SER A 31 -0.15 5.67 2.73
N PRO A 32 -1.43 5.61 3.15
CA PRO A 32 -2.00 4.40 3.71
C PRO A 32 -2.11 3.30 2.65
N VAL A 33 -1.85 2.08 3.09
CA VAL A 33 -1.84 0.88 2.25
C VAL A 33 -2.74 -0.17 2.86
N HIS A 34 -3.61 -0.71 2.02
CA HIS A 34 -4.26 -1.99 2.28
C HIS A 34 -3.33 -3.12 1.81
N LEU A 35 -3.08 -4.10 2.67
CA LEU A 35 -2.43 -5.35 2.29
C LEU A 35 -3.52 -6.36 1.92
N ALA A 36 -3.84 -6.42 0.63
CA ALA A 36 -4.89 -7.29 0.11
C ALA A 36 -4.35 -8.67 -0.24
N TRP A 37 -5.14 -9.71 0.01
CA TRP A 37 -4.79 -11.08 -0.33
C TRP A 37 -4.86 -11.28 -1.85
N THR A 38 -3.77 -11.68 -2.50
CA THR A 38 -3.71 -11.70 -3.96
C THR A 38 -4.73 -12.64 -4.60
N SER A 39 -5.07 -13.75 -3.93
CA SER A 39 -6.07 -14.70 -4.40
C SER A 39 -7.49 -14.12 -4.44
N LEU A 40 -7.82 -13.17 -3.56
CA LEU A 40 -9.12 -12.53 -3.47
C LEU A 40 -8.93 -11.08 -2.99
N ALA A 41 -8.69 -10.18 -3.94
CA ALA A 41 -8.25 -8.80 -3.67
C ALA A 41 -9.32 -7.91 -2.99
N ASN A 42 -10.53 -8.43 -2.77
CA ASN A 42 -11.56 -7.81 -1.93
C ASN A 42 -11.37 -8.10 -0.44
N PHE A 43 -10.37 -8.89 -0.05
CA PHE A 43 -10.02 -9.15 1.35
C PHE A 43 -8.64 -8.57 1.70
N CYS A 44 -8.59 -7.89 2.84
CA CYS A 44 -7.44 -7.16 3.35
C CYS A 44 -7.04 -7.67 4.73
N LEU A 45 -5.77 -7.48 5.10
CA LEU A 45 -5.38 -7.51 6.50
C LEU A 45 -6.17 -6.47 7.28
N SER A 46 -6.63 -6.84 8.46
CA SER A 46 -7.40 -5.95 9.32
C SER A 46 -7.09 -6.24 10.78
N SER A 47 -6.92 -5.18 11.55
CA SER A 47 -6.91 -5.29 13.01
C SER A 47 -8.32 -5.53 13.53
N ASP A 48 -8.43 -6.42 14.53
CA ASP A 48 -9.73 -6.83 15.06
C ASP A 48 -10.47 -5.69 15.75
N GLY A 49 -11.69 -5.44 15.28
CA GLY A 49 -12.54 -4.36 15.78
C GLY A 49 -12.00 -2.96 15.50
N ASN A 50 -11.15 -2.80 14.46
CA ASN A 50 -10.57 -1.51 14.09
C ASN A 50 -9.68 -0.89 15.20
N ARG A 51 -9.18 -1.73 16.12
CA ARG A 51 -8.38 -1.32 17.30
C ARG A 51 -6.88 -1.30 17.00
N ILE A 52 -6.15 -0.45 17.72
CA ILE A 52 -4.69 -0.31 17.60
C ILE A 52 -4.09 -0.28 19.02
N GLU A 53 -3.85 -1.46 19.56
CA GLU A 53 -3.26 -1.68 20.89
C GLU A 53 -2.53 -3.04 20.93
N ASN A 54 -1.75 -3.28 21.97
CA ASN A 54 -0.99 -4.52 22.13
C ASN A 54 -1.92 -5.74 22.20
N GLY A 55 -1.60 -6.79 21.45
CA GLY A 55 -2.28 -8.08 21.50
C GLY A 55 -3.51 -8.20 20.59
N VAL A 56 -3.94 -7.11 19.96
CA VAL A 56 -5.02 -7.12 18.95
C VAL A 56 -4.64 -8.08 17.83
N LYS A 57 -5.44 -9.12 17.63
CA LYS A 57 -5.22 -10.07 16.53
C LYS A 57 -5.40 -9.34 15.19
N VAL A 58 -4.60 -9.72 14.21
CA VAL A 58 -4.82 -9.34 12.81
C VAL A 58 -5.45 -10.52 12.09
N HIS A 59 -6.50 -10.25 11.33
CA HIS A 59 -7.27 -11.24 10.59
C HIS A 59 -7.49 -10.78 9.15
N LEU A 60 -8.09 -11.64 8.34
CA LEU A 60 -8.61 -11.28 7.03
C LEU A 60 -10.00 -10.66 7.19
N TRP A 61 -10.28 -9.57 6.50
CA TRP A 61 -11.59 -8.93 6.45
C TRP A 61 -11.82 -8.29 5.09
N GLU A 62 -13.06 -8.15 4.65
CA GLU A 62 -13.38 -7.45 3.41
C GLU A 62 -12.80 -6.03 3.42
N CYS A 63 -12.14 -5.66 2.34
CA CYS A 63 -11.48 -4.36 2.21
C CYS A 63 -12.51 -3.23 2.21
N ASP A 64 -12.30 -2.24 3.08
CA ASP A 64 -12.98 -0.96 3.01
C ASP A 64 -12.42 -0.12 1.86
N GLN A 65 -13.16 -0.01 0.77
CA GLN A 65 -12.72 0.71 -0.42
C GLN A 65 -12.57 2.23 -0.20
N SER A 66 -13.12 2.76 0.90
CA SER A 66 -13.04 4.18 1.26
C SER A 66 -11.85 4.52 2.16
N PHE A 67 -11.07 3.52 2.58
CA PHE A 67 -9.90 3.67 3.47
C PHE A 67 -10.24 4.39 4.80
N GLN A 68 -11.49 4.35 5.28
CA GLN A 68 -11.88 4.97 6.57
C GLN A 68 -11.65 4.04 7.76
N SER A 69 -11.59 2.73 7.51
CA SER A 69 -11.29 1.69 8.48
C SER A 69 -9.81 1.72 8.85
N ILE A 70 -9.46 2.52 9.86
CA ILE A 70 -8.07 2.72 10.33
C ILE A 70 -7.29 1.43 10.62
N GLY A 71 -7.98 0.35 10.96
CA GLY A 71 -7.46 -0.99 11.23
C GLY A 71 -7.03 -1.78 9.99
N GLN A 72 -7.42 -1.33 8.79
CA GLN A 72 -6.97 -1.87 7.51
C GLN A 72 -5.89 -1.02 6.84
N ASN A 73 -5.63 0.17 7.39
CA ASN A 73 -4.65 1.11 6.86
C ASN A 73 -3.28 0.85 7.49
N PHE A 74 -2.37 0.27 6.71
CA PHE A 74 -0.98 0.04 7.09
C PHE A 74 -0.03 1.01 6.39
N PHE A 75 1.19 1.06 6.89
CA PHE A 75 2.32 1.77 6.31
C PHE A 75 3.57 0.89 6.43
N VAL A 76 4.33 0.72 5.34
CA VAL A 76 5.60 -0.02 5.39
C VAL A 76 6.73 0.99 5.51
N ASP A 77 7.44 0.96 6.64
CA ASP A 77 8.53 1.90 6.89
C ASP A 77 9.83 1.54 6.15
N GLN A 78 10.84 2.40 6.27
CA GLN A 78 12.13 2.24 5.61
C GLN A 78 12.96 1.05 6.15
N GLN A 79 12.60 0.52 7.32
CA GLN A 79 13.21 -0.66 7.93
C GLN A 79 12.41 -1.94 7.63
N ASN A 80 11.40 -1.83 6.76
CA ASN A 80 10.45 -2.89 6.39
C ASN A 80 9.61 -3.42 7.56
N ARG A 81 9.26 -2.57 8.52
CA ARG A 81 8.19 -2.90 9.48
C ARG A 81 6.86 -2.47 8.89
N ILE A 82 5.84 -3.31 9.06
CA ILE A 82 4.47 -3.01 8.66
C ILE A 82 3.79 -2.38 9.87
N ARG A 83 3.58 -1.06 9.82
CA ARG A 83 2.98 -0.25 10.90
C ARG A 83 1.51 0.03 10.64
N MET A 84 0.76 0.32 11.69
CA MET A 84 -0.56 0.92 11.56
C MET A 84 -0.42 2.38 11.12
N HIS A 85 -1.00 2.77 9.98
CA HIS A 85 -0.87 4.12 9.46
C HIS A 85 -1.47 5.18 10.40
N ALA A 86 -2.56 4.85 11.11
CA ALA A 86 -3.18 5.78 12.06
C ALA A 86 -2.39 5.95 13.37
N ASN A 87 -1.49 5.02 13.71
CA ASN A 87 -0.60 5.13 14.87
C ASN A 87 0.67 4.31 14.62
N LEU A 88 1.73 5.01 14.21
CA LEU A 88 3.01 4.41 13.81
C LEU A 88 3.77 3.74 14.98
N GLU A 89 3.31 3.88 16.23
CA GLU A 89 3.87 3.14 17.37
C GLU A 89 3.57 1.64 17.31
N TYR A 90 2.60 1.19 16.50
CA TYR A 90 2.18 -0.20 16.45
C TYR A 90 2.55 -0.88 15.14
N CYS A 91 3.13 -2.08 15.25
CA CYS A 91 3.61 -2.91 14.16
C CYS A 91 2.82 -4.22 14.08
N LEU A 92 2.73 -4.77 12.87
CA LEU A 92 2.37 -6.16 12.62
C LEU A 92 3.53 -7.05 13.07
N VAL A 93 3.29 -7.90 14.06
CA VAL A 93 4.31 -8.76 14.67
C VAL A 93 3.88 -10.21 14.75
N ILE A 94 4.86 -11.09 14.93
CA ILE A 94 4.65 -12.48 15.30
C ILE A 94 4.52 -12.54 16.82
N ASP A 95 3.43 -13.13 17.32
CA ASP A 95 3.18 -13.22 18.75
C ASP A 95 4.29 -14.00 19.47
N GLY A 96 4.84 -13.38 20.52
CA GLY A 96 5.95 -13.93 21.30
C GLY A 96 7.23 -14.20 20.51
N ASP A 97 7.41 -13.61 19.32
CA ASP A 97 8.55 -13.88 18.44
C ASP A 97 8.74 -15.39 18.15
N ASN A 98 7.63 -16.13 18.11
CA ASN A 98 7.62 -17.59 18.00
C ASN A 98 7.55 -18.02 16.52
N PHE A 99 8.63 -18.58 15.98
CA PHE A 99 8.72 -18.97 14.57
C PHE A 99 8.33 -20.43 14.33
N VAL A 100 7.04 -20.73 14.46
CA VAL A 100 6.47 -22.04 14.14
C VAL A 100 5.22 -21.88 13.27
N ASN A 101 4.88 -22.94 12.55
CA ASN A 101 3.64 -22.99 11.78
C ASN A 101 2.44 -22.79 12.70
N GLY A 102 1.59 -21.82 12.35
CA GLY A 102 0.40 -21.48 13.10
C GLY A 102 0.57 -20.35 14.11
N SER A 103 1.79 -19.81 14.29
CA SER A 103 2.02 -18.66 15.16
C SER A 103 1.11 -17.50 14.80
N LYS A 104 0.52 -16.89 15.83
CA LYS A 104 -0.44 -15.81 15.69
C LYS A 104 0.26 -14.54 15.20
N ILE A 105 -0.45 -13.81 14.34
CA ILE A 105 -0.08 -12.46 13.95
C ILE A 105 -0.95 -11.46 14.70
N GLN A 106 -0.34 -10.40 15.22
CA GLN A 106 -1.00 -9.40 16.04
C GLN A 106 -0.38 -8.02 15.89
N LEU A 107 -1.03 -7.03 16.49
CA LEU A 107 -0.44 -5.73 16.73
C LEU A 107 0.32 -5.72 18.05
N TRP A 108 1.48 -5.09 18.03
CA TRP A 108 2.25 -4.78 19.22
C TRP A 108 3.06 -3.52 19.01
N LYS A 109 3.44 -2.84 20.09
CA LYS A 109 4.34 -1.70 20.00
C LYS A 109 5.61 -2.08 19.25
N CYS A 110 5.97 -1.25 18.29
CA CYS A 110 7.20 -1.38 17.53
C CYS A 110 8.39 -1.26 18.47
N ASP A 111 9.30 -2.22 18.42
CA ASP A 111 10.62 -2.12 19.02
C ASP A 111 11.61 -1.86 17.90
N GLU A 112 12.19 -0.66 17.92
CA GLU A 112 13.09 -0.19 16.86
C GLU A 112 14.36 -1.05 16.71
N LYS A 113 14.71 -1.82 17.74
CA LYS A 113 15.89 -2.71 17.75
C LYS A 113 15.54 -4.17 17.47
N ASN A 114 14.26 -4.53 17.43
CA ASN A 114 13.83 -5.91 17.24
C ASN A 114 13.69 -6.24 15.74
N GLU A 115 14.69 -6.93 15.21
CA GLU A 115 14.71 -7.42 13.82
C GLU A 115 13.58 -8.41 13.51
N ARG A 116 13.00 -9.06 14.52
CA ARG A 116 11.89 -10.02 14.37
C ARG A 116 10.56 -9.36 13.99
N GLN A 117 10.46 -8.03 14.13
CA GLN A 117 9.32 -7.25 13.68
C GLN A 117 9.47 -6.74 12.24
N ARG A 118 10.55 -7.12 11.55
CA ARG A 118 10.81 -6.75 10.16
C ARG A 118 10.32 -7.83 9.21
N TRP A 119 9.83 -7.38 8.06
CA TRP A 119 9.32 -8.21 6.99
C TRP A 119 10.05 -7.86 5.70
N PHE A 120 9.84 -8.61 4.62
CA PHE A 120 10.11 -8.14 3.27
C PHE A 120 9.12 -8.78 2.30
N THR A 121 8.88 -8.13 1.17
CA THR A 121 8.06 -8.70 0.10
C THR A 121 8.97 -9.28 -0.97
N ASN A 122 8.83 -10.56 -1.28
CA ASN A 122 9.60 -11.18 -2.37
C ASN A 122 8.97 -10.91 -3.74
N LEU A 123 9.63 -11.35 -4.82
CA LEU A 123 9.18 -11.07 -6.21
C LEU A 123 7.81 -11.67 -6.56
N VAL A 124 7.38 -12.70 -5.84
CA VAL A 124 6.06 -13.35 -6.02
C VAL A 124 5.00 -12.80 -5.06
N GLY A 125 5.32 -11.75 -4.30
CA GLY A 125 4.37 -11.03 -3.44
C GLY A 125 4.17 -11.65 -2.05
N GLN A 126 4.96 -12.63 -1.63
CA GLN A 126 4.87 -13.15 -0.26
C GLN A 126 5.43 -12.12 0.72
N VAL A 127 4.77 -11.95 1.86
CA VAL A 127 5.29 -11.17 2.99
C VAL A 127 6.05 -12.13 3.90
N VAL A 128 7.38 -12.04 3.84
CA VAL A 128 8.32 -12.98 4.45
C VAL A 128 8.90 -12.36 5.72
N SER A 129 9.08 -13.15 6.76
CA SER A 129 9.83 -12.70 7.94
C SER A 129 11.29 -12.42 7.58
N TYR A 130 11.81 -11.27 7.99
CA TYR A 130 13.20 -10.91 7.71
C TYR A 130 14.19 -11.82 8.46
N GLU A 131 13.94 -12.09 9.75
CA GLU A 131 14.79 -12.93 10.60
C GLU A 131 14.75 -14.41 10.21
N GLN A 132 13.58 -14.90 9.78
CA GLN A 132 13.38 -16.30 9.40
C GLN A 132 12.73 -16.41 8.02
N PRO A 133 13.52 -16.30 6.93
CA PRO A 133 13.02 -16.24 5.55
C PRO A 133 12.24 -17.47 5.06
N GLY A 134 12.22 -18.56 5.83
CA GLY A 134 11.39 -19.74 5.57
C GLY A 134 9.90 -19.54 5.93
N PHE A 135 9.57 -18.47 6.66
CA PHE A 135 8.23 -18.19 7.16
C PHE A 135 7.59 -16.96 6.52
N CYS A 136 6.31 -17.12 6.18
CA CYS A 136 5.50 -16.15 5.47
C CYS A 136 4.19 -15.86 6.22
N LEU A 137 3.68 -14.66 6.02
CA LEU A 137 2.34 -14.26 6.39
C LEU A 137 1.32 -14.97 5.49
N VAL A 138 0.41 -15.76 6.05
CA VAL A 138 -0.59 -16.51 5.28
C VAL A 138 -1.99 -16.44 5.90
N VAL A 139 -2.99 -16.71 5.08
CA VAL A 139 -4.37 -16.99 5.53
C VAL A 139 -4.47 -18.46 5.95
N ASP A 140 -4.97 -18.72 7.14
CA ASP A 140 -5.13 -20.08 7.65
C ASP A 140 -6.06 -20.92 6.77
N GLY A 141 -5.57 -22.10 6.38
CA GLY A 141 -6.28 -23.00 5.48
C GLY A 141 -6.60 -22.43 4.09
N ASN A 142 -6.05 -21.28 3.69
CA ASN A 142 -6.36 -20.58 2.45
C ASN A 142 -7.87 -20.30 2.25
N ARG A 143 -8.60 -20.01 3.33
CA ARG A 143 -10.05 -19.75 3.29
C ARG A 143 -10.34 -18.28 3.57
N ALA A 144 -10.99 -17.61 2.62
CA ALA A 144 -11.43 -16.22 2.80
C ALA A 144 -12.82 -16.15 3.42
N PHE A 145 -12.90 -15.49 4.58
CA PHE A 145 -14.12 -15.01 5.22
C PHE A 145 -13.73 -13.95 6.25
N ASN A 146 -14.67 -13.09 6.63
CA ASN A 146 -14.43 -12.06 7.65
C ASN A 146 -14.04 -12.70 8.99
N GLY A 147 -12.86 -12.35 9.48
CA GLY A 147 -12.26 -12.93 10.69
C GLY A 147 -11.38 -14.16 10.44
N ALA A 148 -11.13 -14.57 9.18
CA ALA A 148 -10.22 -15.67 8.90
C ALA A 148 -8.83 -15.38 9.48
N LYS A 149 -8.24 -16.39 10.12
CA LYS A 149 -7.00 -16.23 10.89
C LYS A 149 -5.83 -15.92 9.95
N ILE A 150 -5.06 -14.90 10.30
CA ILE A 150 -3.72 -14.66 9.72
C ILE A 150 -2.68 -15.26 10.65
N GLN A 151 -1.73 -15.98 10.07
CA GLN A 151 -0.71 -16.69 10.82
C GLN A 151 0.62 -16.73 10.09
N LEU A 152 1.65 -17.11 10.84
CA LEU A 152 2.92 -17.50 10.27
C LEU A 152 2.85 -18.94 9.77
N TRP A 153 3.38 -19.20 8.58
CA TRP A 153 3.53 -20.55 8.04
C TRP A 153 4.71 -20.64 7.10
N THR A 154 5.23 -21.84 6.84
CA THR A 154 6.25 -22.05 5.81
C THR A 154 5.83 -21.44 4.47
N CYS A 155 6.77 -20.77 3.79
CA CYS A 155 6.52 -20.07 2.53
C CYS A 155 6.23 -21.01 1.34
N ASN A 156 6.55 -22.30 1.46
CA ASN A 156 6.33 -23.29 0.40
C ASN A 156 4.84 -23.56 0.13
N GLY A 157 4.58 -24.21 -1.01
CA GLY A 157 3.24 -24.57 -1.49
C GLY A 157 2.78 -23.68 -2.62
N ASP A 158 1.46 -23.54 -2.78
CA ASP A 158 0.87 -22.70 -3.80
C ASP A 158 1.15 -21.21 -3.52
N LEU A 159 1.97 -20.60 -4.37
CA LEU A 159 2.39 -19.21 -4.25
C LEU A 159 1.24 -18.22 -4.44
N SER A 160 0.23 -18.60 -5.25
CA SER A 160 -0.93 -17.74 -5.50
C SER A 160 -1.76 -17.52 -4.23
N LEU A 161 -1.80 -18.53 -3.34
CA LEU A 161 -2.52 -18.50 -2.07
C LEU A 161 -1.74 -17.85 -0.92
N LYS A 162 -0.45 -17.57 -1.10
CA LYS A 162 0.45 -17.04 -0.05
C LYS A 162 1.01 -15.66 -0.36
N SER A 163 0.47 -14.99 -1.36
CA SER A 163 0.90 -13.67 -1.80
C SER A 163 -0.07 -12.57 -1.38
N TRP A 164 0.49 -11.38 -1.20
CA TRP A 164 -0.19 -10.15 -0.81
C TRP A 164 0.17 -9.05 -1.79
N MET A 165 -0.79 -8.18 -2.07
CA MET A 165 -0.57 -6.98 -2.86
C MET A 165 -0.82 -5.74 -2.02
N LYS A 166 -0.11 -4.66 -2.34
CA LYS A 166 -0.35 -3.33 -1.76
C LYS A 166 -1.36 -2.60 -2.63
N ILE A 167 -2.45 -2.13 -2.02
CA ILE A 167 -3.35 -1.14 -2.60
C ILE A 167 -3.07 0.17 -1.87
N VAL A 168 -2.49 1.14 -2.57
CA VAL A 168 -2.01 2.40 -2.01
C VAL A 168 -3.01 3.52 -2.28
N LEU A 169 -3.45 4.24 -1.25
CA LEU A 169 -4.28 5.43 -1.42
C LEU A 169 -3.40 6.64 -1.74
N ALA A 170 -3.57 7.20 -2.93
CA ALA A 170 -2.89 8.42 -3.34
C ALA A 170 -3.49 9.67 -2.65
N PRO A 171 -2.74 10.78 -2.53
CA PRO A 171 -3.23 12.02 -1.92
C PRO A 171 -4.49 12.62 -2.54
N ASN A 172 -4.79 12.27 -3.80
CA ASN A 172 -5.99 12.70 -4.51
C ASN A 172 -7.24 11.85 -4.20
N GLY A 173 -7.14 10.87 -3.30
CA GLY A 173 -8.23 9.99 -2.91
C GLY A 173 -8.46 8.78 -3.83
N ARG A 174 -7.66 8.59 -4.89
CA ARG A 174 -7.70 7.38 -5.72
C ARG A 174 -6.74 6.33 -5.18
N ALA A 175 -7.11 5.06 -5.28
CA ALA A 175 -6.27 3.97 -4.83
C ALA A 175 -5.70 3.16 -6.00
N PHE A 176 -4.44 2.73 -5.90
CA PHE A 176 -3.71 2.06 -6.98
C PHE A 176 -2.99 0.81 -6.49
N ALA A 177 -2.85 -0.18 -7.37
CA ALA A 177 -2.17 -1.44 -7.11
C ALA A 177 -1.47 -1.98 -8.37
N VAL A 178 -0.61 -2.97 -8.18
CA VAL A 178 -0.08 -3.83 -9.25
C VAL A 178 -0.56 -5.26 -8.97
N PRO A 179 -1.81 -5.61 -9.34
CA PRO A 179 -2.45 -6.83 -8.86
C PRO A 179 -1.85 -8.11 -9.45
N LYS A 180 -1.57 -8.11 -10.76
CA LYS A 180 -1.13 -9.31 -11.48
C LYS A 180 -0.14 -8.95 -12.60
N GLY A 181 0.98 -8.33 -12.24
CA GLY A 181 2.13 -8.13 -13.13
C GLY A 181 1.75 -7.64 -14.53
N ASP A 182 1.97 -8.49 -15.53
CA ASP A 182 1.77 -8.23 -16.97
C ASP A 182 0.32 -8.40 -17.47
N SER A 183 -0.63 -8.73 -16.60
CA SER A 183 -2.03 -8.94 -16.96
C SER A 183 -2.85 -7.65 -16.88
N ALA A 184 -3.84 -7.52 -17.76
CA ALA A 184 -4.78 -6.40 -17.76
C ALA A 184 -5.47 -6.24 -16.39
N CYS A 185 -5.84 -5.00 -16.07
CA CYS A 185 -6.55 -4.70 -14.83
C CYS A 185 -7.94 -5.35 -14.83
N GLU A 186 -8.17 -6.24 -13.87
CA GLU A 186 -9.44 -6.93 -13.66
C GLU A 186 -10.12 -6.42 -12.39
N ALA A 187 -11.44 -6.63 -12.28
CA ALA A 187 -12.21 -6.23 -11.11
C ALA A 187 -11.58 -6.77 -9.81
N PRO A 188 -11.55 -5.99 -8.71
CA PRO A 188 -12.19 -4.68 -8.52
C PRO A 188 -11.41 -3.50 -9.11
N PHE A 189 -10.33 -3.73 -9.84
CA PHE A 189 -9.53 -2.70 -10.45
C PHE A 189 -9.94 -2.37 -11.89
N GLU A 190 -9.46 -1.24 -12.39
CA GLU A 190 -9.59 -0.78 -13.75
C GLU A 190 -8.29 -0.16 -14.27
N ALA A 191 -8.16 -0.14 -15.59
CA ALA A 191 -7.02 0.49 -16.24
C ALA A 191 -7.08 2.01 -16.11
N ALA A 192 -5.92 2.65 -15.93
CA ALA A 192 -5.81 4.09 -16.11
C ALA A 192 -6.28 4.50 -17.52
N THR A 193 -7.03 5.60 -17.61
CA THR A 193 -7.63 6.09 -18.87
C THR A 193 -6.94 7.33 -19.43
N SER A 194 -5.91 7.84 -18.75
CA SER A 194 -5.11 8.99 -19.19
C SER A 194 -3.67 8.89 -18.68
N GLN A 195 -2.75 9.62 -19.32
CA GLN A 195 -1.38 9.79 -18.83
C GLN A 195 -1.33 10.38 -17.43
N GLU A 196 -2.24 11.29 -17.09
CA GLU A 196 -2.28 11.86 -15.75
C GLU A 196 -2.70 10.83 -14.70
N ALA A 197 -3.70 9.99 -14.97
CA ALA A 197 -4.05 8.88 -14.09
C ALA A 197 -2.89 7.88 -13.95
N CYS A 198 -2.16 7.65 -15.05
CA CYS A 198 -0.97 6.80 -15.06
C CYS A 198 0.14 7.36 -14.16
N LEU A 199 0.44 8.64 -14.28
CA LEU A 199 1.42 9.34 -13.44
C LEU A 199 1.03 9.32 -11.96
N GLN A 200 -0.24 9.57 -11.66
CA GLN A 200 -0.75 9.52 -10.28
C GLN A 200 -0.58 8.14 -9.66
N GLY A 201 -0.90 7.07 -10.40
CA GLY A 201 -0.69 5.70 -9.94
C GLY A 201 0.80 5.37 -9.77
N ALA A 202 1.66 5.84 -10.67
CA ALA A 202 3.10 5.63 -10.59
C ALA A 202 3.71 6.28 -9.34
N GLU A 203 3.39 7.55 -9.09
CA GLU A 203 3.86 8.29 -7.91
C GLU A 203 3.29 7.71 -6.60
N ALA A 204 2.07 7.17 -6.61
CA ALA A 204 1.51 6.51 -5.43
C ALA A 204 2.24 5.18 -5.11
N LEU A 205 2.52 4.37 -6.12
CA LEU A 205 3.12 3.05 -5.96
C LEU A 205 4.64 3.11 -5.73
N ARG A 206 5.30 4.11 -6.31
CA ARG A 206 6.76 4.29 -6.30
C ARG A 206 7.08 5.78 -6.04
N PRO A 207 6.74 6.30 -4.84
CA PRO A 207 6.90 7.72 -4.53
C PRO A 207 8.36 8.11 -4.56
N GLU A 208 8.64 9.28 -5.15
CA GLU A 208 9.99 9.85 -5.28
C GLU A 208 10.99 8.97 -6.05
N GLN A 209 10.54 7.85 -6.62
CA GLN A 209 11.35 7.03 -7.48
C GLN A 209 11.48 7.69 -8.85
N SER A 210 12.67 7.62 -9.41
CA SER A 210 12.97 8.08 -10.76
C SER A 210 13.36 6.89 -11.62
N CYS A 211 13.19 7.03 -12.93
CA CYS A 211 13.99 6.24 -13.84
C CYS A 211 15.33 6.95 -14.07
N MET A 212 16.34 6.27 -14.64
CA MET A 212 17.67 6.85 -14.92
C MET A 212 17.61 8.23 -15.60
N TRP A 213 16.53 8.51 -16.34
CA TRP A 213 16.31 9.71 -17.14
C TRP A 213 15.48 10.80 -16.47
N GLY A 214 15.02 10.64 -15.21
CA GLY A 214 14.23 11.65 -14.50
C GLY A 214 13.08 11.09 -13.67
N LYS A 215 12.30 11.98 -13.03
CA LYS A 215 11.10 11.61 -12.27
C LYS A 215 10.02 11.08 -13.21
N TRP A 216 9.03 10.35 -12.69
CA TRP A 216 7.96 9.76 -13.50
C TRP A 216 7.28 10.75 -14.46
N LYS A 217 7.02 11.96 -13.98
CA LYS A 217 6.42 13.05 -14.77
C LYS A 217 7.25 13.48 -15.99
N ASP A 218 8.56 13.27 -15.94
CA ASP A 218 9.50 13.71 -16.97
C ASP A 218 9.78 12.59 -18.00
N VAL A 219 9.48 11.33 -17.64
CA VAL A 219 9.80 10.13 -18.44
C VAL A 219 8.58 9.36 -18.94
N ILE A 220 7.37 9.75 -18.53
CA ILE A 220 6.14 9.11 -19.01
C ILE A 220 6.00 9.29 -20.52
N ALA A 221 5.72 8.19 -21.23
CA ALA A 221 5.51 8.19 -22.67
C ALA A 221 4.22 7.49 -23.05
N GLU A 222 3.63 7.88 -24.18
CA GLU A 222 2.57 7.07 -24.81
C GLU A 222 3.18 5.96 -25.65
N ASP A 223 2.54 4.80 -25.64
CA ASP A 223 2.92 3.65 -26.44
C ASP A 223 1.68 3.07 -27.13
N ASN A 224 1.73 2.92 -28.45
CA ASN A 224 0.57 2.46 -29.23
C ASN A 224 0.71 0.97 -29.52
N LYS A 225 0.25 0.13 -28.58
CA LYS A 225 0.31 -1.33 -28.68
C LYS A 225 -1.08 -1.95 -28.57
N PRO A 226 -1.81 -2.11 -29.69
CA PRO A 226 -3.16 -2.67 -29.68
C PRO A 226 -3.25 -4.08 -29.07
N SER A 227 -2.21 -4.90 -29.27
CA SER A 227 -2.17 -6.26 -28.73
C SER A 227 -1.87 -6.35 -27.23
N TRP A 228 -1.49 -5.24 -26.59
CA TRP A 228 -1.18 -5.18 -25.16
C TRP A 228 -2.40 -4.68 -24.37
N PRO A 229 -2.44 -4.87 -23.05
CA PRO A 229 -3.45 -4.26 -22.20
C PRO A 229 -3.51 -2.75 -22.36
N LYS A 230 -4.73 -2.22 -22.26
CA LYS A 230 -4.96 -0.79 -22.11
C LYS A 230 -4.41 -0.31 -20.78
N GLY A 231 -3.93 0.93 -20.77
CA GLY A 231 -3.64 1.67 -19.54
C GLY A 231 -2.17 1.81 -19.24
N CYS A 232 -1.85 1.89 -17.95
CA CYS A 232 -0.55 2.32 -17.47
C CYS A 232 0.31 1.13 -17.05
N TYR A 233 1.61 1.17 -17.30
CA TYR A 233 2.54 0.17 -16.80
C TYR A 233 3.93 0.71 -16.51
N PHE A 234 4.56 0.13 -15.50
CA PHE A 234 6.01 0.19 -15.36
C PHE A 234 6.66 -0.80 -16.31
N TYR A 235 7.77 -0.39 -16.90
CA TYR A 235 8.67 -1.25 -17.64
C TYR A 235 10.02 -1.30 -16.92
N GLY A 236 10.59 -2.49 -16.78
CA GLY A 236 11.97 -2.71 -16.37
C GLY A 236 12.72 -3.42 -17.49
N ALA A 237 13.86 -2.87 -17.88
CA ALA A 237 14.77 -3.47 -18.84
C ALA A 237 15.95 -4.14 -18.13
N CYS A 238 16.64 -5.01 -18.85
CA CYS A 238 17.90 -5.57 -18.40
C CYS A 238 18.92 -4.45 -18.11
N GLN A 239 19.86 -4.69 -17.19
CA GLN A 239 20.86 -3.70 -16.76
C GLN A 239 20.27 -2.44 -16.10
N GLY A 240 19.08 -2.55 -15.50
CA GLY A 240 18.50 -1.48 -14.69
C GLY A 240 17.80 -0.37 -15.47
N GLY A 241 17.56 -0.57 -16.77
CA GLY A 241 16.68 0.32 -17.52
C GLY A 241 15.25 0.27 -16.97
N CYS A 242 14.53 1.38 -17.12
CA CYS A 242 13.17 1.50 -16.61
C CYS A 242 12.34 2.43 -17.50
N GLY A 243 11.03 2.45 -17.30
CA GLY A 243 10.14 3.41 -17.94
C GLY A 243 8.74 3.37 -17.35
N LEU A 244 7.98 4.41 -17.68
CA LEU A 244 6.56 4.53 -17.39
C LEU A 244 5.84 4.81 -18.69
N TYR A 245 4.85 3.98 -19.01
CA TYR A 245 4.17 4.05 -20.30
C TYR A 245 2.67 4.03 -20.11
N PHE A 246 1.98 4.76 -20.99
CA PHE A 246 0.53 4.76 -21.11
C PHE A 246 0.14 4.24 -22.49
N ASN A 247 -0.63 3.16 -22.54
CA ASN A 247 -1.14 2.56 -23.76
C ASN A 247 -2.64 2.88 -23.94
N PRO A 248 -3.00 3.93 -24.69
CA PRO A 248 -4.41 4.29 -24.90
C PRO A 248 -5.16 3.34 -25.85
N THR A 249 -4.44 2.62 -26.71
CA THR A 249 -4.99 1.79 -27.80
C THR A 249 -5.07 0.31 -27.47
N GLY A 250 -4.60 -0.11 -26.30
CA GLY A 250 -4.55 -1.51 -25.92
C GLY A 250 -5.92 -2.18 -25.83
N GLU A 251 -6.01 -3.40 -26.37
CA GLU A 251 -7.17 -4.28 -26.29
C GLU A 251 -6.79 -5.69 -25.79
N GLY A 252 -5.50 -5.92 -25.56
CA GLY A 252 -4.95 -7.19 -25.09
C GLY A 252 -5.33 -7.50 -23.63
N LYS A 253 -5.24 -8.79 -23.27
CA LYS A 253 -5.48 -9.26 -21.89
C LYS A 253 -4.20 -9.39 -21.06
N SER A 254 -3.05 -9.48 -21.70
CA SER A 254 -1.74 -9.55 -21.04
C SER A 254 -0.66 -9.03 -21.96
N CYS A 255 0.44 -8.55 -21.39
CA CYS A 255 1.63 -8.21 -22.15
C CYS A 255 2.35 -9.50 -22.60
N PRO A 256 3.16 -9.45 -23.66
CA PRO A 256 4.02 -10.57 -24.05
C PRO A 256 5.02 -10.92 -22.95
N SER A 257 5.47 -12.17 -22.91
CA SER A 257 6.60 -12.56 -22.06
C SER A 257 7.85 -11.73 -22.39
N GLN A 258 8.55 -11.27 -21.35
CA GLN A 258 9.67 -10.34 -21.47
C GLN A 258 11.03 -11.03 -21.26
N GLY A 259 11.08 -12.37 -21.24
CA GLY A 259 12.30 -13.11 -20.87
C GLY A 259 12.69 -12.89 -19.41
N ASP A 260 13.94 -13.21 -19.06
CA ASP A 260 14.33 -13.38 -17.65
C ASP A 260 14.68 -12.09 -16.89
N CYS A 261 15.11 -11.03 -17.59
CA CYS A 261 15.60 -9.79 -16.96
C CYS A 261 14.75 -8.54 -17.19
N MET A 262 13.69 -8.64 -18.01
CA MET A 262 12.77 -7.54 -18.24
C MET A 262 11.45 -7.79 -17.50
N SER A 263 10.74 -6.73 -17.17
CA SER A 263 9.46 -6.83 -16.45
C SER A 263 8.47 -5.79 -16.96
N ILE A 264 7.20 -6.19 -16.98
CA ILE A 264 6.08 -5.28 -17.14
C ILE A 264 5.17 -5.43 -15.93
N SER A 265 4.72 -4.29 -15.40
CA SER A 265 3.84 -4.24 -14.23
C SER A 265 2.72 -3.24 -14.50
N MET A 266 1.53 -3.77 -14.80
CA MET A 266 0.32 -2.99 -15.02
C MET A 266 -0.06 -2.26 -13.73
N ILE A 267 -0.26 -0.96 -13.85
CA ILE A 267 -0.74 -0.08 -12.79
C ILE A 267 -2.25 0.00 -12.92
N CYS A 268 -2.94 -0.49 -11.90
CA CYS A 268 -4.38 -0.58 -11.87
C CYS A 268 -4.95 0.30 -10.78
N GLN A 269 -6.05 0.97 -11.07
CA GLN A 269 -6.76 1.79 -10.10
C GLN A 269 -7.92 0.98 -9.51
N LEU A 270 -8.15 1.08 -8.21
CA LEU A 270 -9.33 0.52 -7.58
C LEU A 270 -10.57 1.29 -8.05
N LYS A 271 -11.61 0.58 -8.49
CA LYS A 271 -12.89 1.21 -8.83
C LYS A 271 -13.47 1.85 -7.58
N THR A 272 -13.95 3.09 -7.74
CA THR A 272 -14.77 3.71 -6.70
C THR A 272 -16.16 3.10 -6.77
N ALA A 273 -16.71 2.74 -5.61
CA ALA A 273 -18.06 2.20 -5.48
C ALA A 273 -19.13 3.26 -5.79
#